data_AF-A0A352WU78-F1
#
_entry.id   AF-A0A352WU78-F1
#
_cell.length_a   1.000
_cell.length_b   1.000
_cell.length_c   1.000
_cell.angle_alpha   90.00
_cell.angle_beta   90.00
_cell.angle_gamma   90.00
#
_symmetry.space_group_name_H-M   'P 1'
#
loop_
_entity.id
_entity.type
_entity.pdbx_description
1 polymer ?
#
loop_
_entity_poly.entity_id
_entity_poly.type
_entity_poly.pdbx_seq_one_letter_code
_entity_poly.pdbx_strand_id
1 'polypeptide(L)' 'MGNKFIQLQDVKKEYQTGEVCIQALKDVTFTIDKGEICVILGASGAGKTTLLNLLGGM' A
#
# COMPACT_ATOMS: atom_id res chain seq x y z
N MET A 1 -12.26 21.51 0.22
CA MET A 1 -11.17 20.71 -0.38
C MET A 1 -10.53 19.94 0.76
N GLY A 2 -10.59 18.60 0.72
CA GLY A 2 -10.06 17.74 1.79
C GLY A 2 -8.55 17.94 1.94
N ASN A 3 -8.06 18.01 3.19
CA ASN A 3 -6.66 18.21 3.48
C ASN A 3 -5.94 16.85 3.39
N LYS A 4 -5.54 16.48 2.16
CA LYS A 4 -4.85 15.22 1.88
C LYS A 4 -3.59 15.11 2.74
N PHE A 5 -3.48 14.06 3.54
CA PHE A 5 -2.34 13.83 4.41
C PHE A 5 -1.43 12.72 3.89
N ILE A 6 -2.04 11.64 3.38
CA ILE A 6 -1.33 10.54 2.71
C ILE A 6 -1.93 10.37 1.32
N GLN A 7 -1.09 10.22 0.31
CA GLN A 7 -1.53 9.94 -1.05
C GLN A 7 -0.66 8.88 -1.70
N LEU A 8 -1.30 7.82 -2.19
CA LEU A 8 -0.68 6.83 -3.07
C LEU A 8 -1.29 6.99 -4.46
N GLN A 9 -0.43 6.96 -5.48
CA GLN A 9 -0.83 7.00 -6.88
C GLN A 9 -0.08 5.90 -7.63
N ASP A 10 -0.84 4.97 -8.20
CA ASP A 10 -0.39 3.87 -9.05
C ASP A 10 0.78 3.07 -8.45
N VAL A 11 0.74 2.88 -7.12
CA VAL A 11 1.83 2.25 -6.38
C VAL A 11 1.86 0.76 -6.69
N LYS A 12 3.03 0.29 -7.13
CA LYS A 12 3.35 -1.11 -7.41
C LYS A 12 4.49 -1.57 -6.54
N LYS A 13 4.42 -2.81 -6.08
CA LYS A 13 5.53 -3.45 -5.40
C LYS A 13 5.59 -4.91 -5.76
N GLU A 14 6.75 -5.30 -6.25
CA GLU A 14 7.11 -6.68 -6.54
C GLU A 14 8.27 -7.10 -5.64
N TYR A 15 8.24 -8.37 -5.22
CA TYR A 15 9.34 -9.02 -4.53
C TYR A 15 9.85 -10.14 -5.42
N GLN A 16 11.15 -10.11 -5.73
CA GLN A 16 11.83 -11.17 -6.44
C GLN A 16 12.48 -12.12 -5.42
N THR A 17 12.20 -13.42 -5.55
CA THR A 17 12.87 -14.47 -4.78
C THR A 17 13.33 -15.58 -5.72
N GLY A 18 14.63 -15.62 -6.01
CA GLY A 18 15.18 -16.50 -7.04
C GLY A 18 14.54 -16.23 -8.40
N GLU A 19 13.88 -17.23 -8.98
CA GLU A 19 13.14 -17.11 -10.25
C GLU A 19 11.68 -16.66 -10.08
N VAL A 20 11.17 -16.60 -8.85
CA VAL A 20 9.76 -16.25 -8.58
C VAL A 20 9.62 -14.75 -8.37
N CYS A 21 8.74 -14.12 -9.15
CA CYS A 21 8.28 -12.75 -8.91
C CYS A 21 6.90 -12.76 -8.24
N ILE A 22 6.78 -12.10 -7.09
CA ILE A 22 5.53 -11.93 -6.35
C ILE A 22 5.10 -10.47 -6.44
N GLN A 23 3.97 -10.24 -7.11
CA GLN A 23 3.33 -8.92 -7.13
C GLN A 23 2.53 -8.70 -5.84
N ALA A 24 3.14 -8.00 -4.89
CA ALA A 24 2.54 -7.72 -3.59
C ALA A 24 1.56 -6.54 -3.62
N LEU A 25 1.84 -5.51 -4.43
CA LEU A 25 0.91 -4.41 -4.71
C LEU A 25 0.78 -4.21 -6.20
N LYS A 26 -0.46 -4.06 -6.67
CA LYS A 26 -0.80 -3.87 -8.08
C LYS A 26 -1.67 -2.62 -8.23
N ASP A 27 -1.07 -1.55 -8.74
CA ASP A 27 -1.77 -0.31 -9.11
C ASP A 27 -2.59 0.30 -7.95
N VAL A 28 -1.99 0.42 -6.76
CA VAL A 28 -2.69 0.92 -5.57
C VAL A 28 -2.77 2.44 -5.59
N THR A 29 -4.00 2.97 -5.65
CA THR A 29 -4.31 4.40 -5.64
C THR A 29 -5.37 4.72 -4.59
N PHE A 30 -5.00 5.49 -3.57
CA PHE A 30 -5.93 6.02 -2.57
C PHE A 30 -5.37 7.27 -1.88
N THR A 31 -6.22 7.96 -1.12
CA THR A 31 -5.87 9.13 -0.32
C THR A 31 -6.45 8.95 1.08
N ILE A 32 -5.74 9.43 2.10
CA ILE A 32 -6.23 9.55 3.48
C ILE A 32 -6.12 11.02 3.86
N ASP A 33 -7.24 11.61 4.31
CA ASP A 33 -7.28 12.99 4.75
C ASP A 33 -6.77 13.13 6.20
N LYS A 34 -6.30 14.33 6.54
CA LYS A 34 -5.75 14.61 7.86
C LYS A 34 -6.79 14.39 8.95
N GLY A 35 -6.48 13.49 9.89
CA GLY A 35 -7.34 13.17 11.04
C GLY A 35 -8.28 11.99 10.82
N GLU A 36 -8.28 11.38 9.63
CA GLU A 36 -9.05 10.16 9.37
C GLU A 36 -8.42 8.92 10.05
N ILE A 37 -9.27 8.03 10.55
CA ILE A 37 -8.88 6.69 10.95
C ILE A 37 -9.19 5.75 9.77
N CYS A 38 -8.14 5.20 9.17
CA CYS A 38 -8.24 4.24 8.07
C CYS A 38 -7.97 2.82 8.56
N VAL A 39 -8.78 1.86 8.13
CA VAL A 39 -8.59 0.43 8.42
C VAL A 39 -8.27 -0.31 7.12
N ILE A 40 -7.16 -1.06 7.09
CA ILE A 40 -6.77 -1.89 5.95
C ILE A 40 -7.20 -3.33 6.23
N LEU A 41 -8.13 -3.84 5.42
CA LEU A 41 -8.68 -5.20 5.54
C LEU A 41 -8.35 -6.03 4.30
N GLY A 42 -8.30 -7.36 4.47
CA GLY A 42 -8.08 -8.30 3.37
C GLY A 42 -7.48 -9.63 3.84
N ALA A 43 -7.55 -10.65 2.98
CA ALA A 43 -7.04 -11.99 3.26
C ALA A 43 -5.54 -12.01 3.61
N SER A 44 -5.06 -13.09 4.23
CA SER A 44 -3.61 -13.31 4.40
C SER A 44 -2.92 -13.31 3.04
N GLY A 45 -1.76 -12.65 2.93
CA GLY A 45 -1.02 -12.49 1.68
C GLY A 45 -1.49 -11.37 0.73
N ALA A 46 -2.56 -10.64 1.03
CA ALA A 46 -3.11 -9.59 0.15
C ALA A 46 -2.25 -8.29 0.05
N GLY A 47 -1.01 -8.26 0.55
CA GLY A 47 -0.14 -7.09 0.46
C GLY A 47 -0.29 -6.03 1.56
N LYS A 48 -1.12 -6.26 2.59
CA LYS A 48 -1.35 -5.28 3.68
C LYS A 48 -0.06 -4.82 4.38
N THR A 49 0.79 -5.76 4.79
CA THR A 49 2.08 -5.44 5.44
C THR A 49 3.02 -4.73 4.48
N THR A 50 3.03 -5.10 3.19
CA THR A 50 3.79 -4.39 2.16
C THR A 50 3.36 -2.93 2.03
N LEU A 51 2.05 -2.67 2.01
CA LEU A 51 1.51 -1.31 1.97
C LEU A 51 1.91 -0.49 3.21
N LEU A 52 1.78 -1.08 4.41
CA LEU A 52 2.17 -0.42 5.66
C LEU A 52 3.67 -0.13 5.74
N ASN A 53 4.51 -1.04 5.24
CA ASN A 53 5.96 -0.83 5.18
C ASN A 53 6.32 0.36 4.27
N LEU A 54 5.70 0.46 3.10
CA LEU A 54 5.91 1.61 2.21
C LEU A 54 5.48 2.92 2.86
N LEU A 55 4.32 2.93 3.54
CA LEU A 55 3.85 4.08 4.31
C LEU A 55 4.80 4.46 5.45
N GLY A 56 5.47 3.47 6.06
CA GLY A 56 6.47 3.64 7.10
C GLY A 56 7.86 4.02 6.58
N GLY A 57 8.06 4.15 5.26
CA GLY A 57 9.35 4.51 4.65
C GLY A 57 10.37 3.37 4.58
N MET A 58 9.90 2.12 4.53
CA MET A 58 10.75 0.91 4.40
C MET A 58 10.84 0.37 2.96
#